data_AF-A0A7C4VU09-F1
#
_entry.id   AF-A0A7C4VU09-F1
#
_cell.length_a   1.000
_cell.length_b   1.000
_cell.length_c   1.000
_cell.angle_alpha   90.00
_cell.angle_beta   90.00
_cell.angle_gamma   90.00
#
_symmetry.space_group_name_H-M   'P 1'
#
loop_
_entity.id
_entity.type
_entity.pdbx_description
1 polymer ?
#
loop_
_entity_poly.entity_id
_entity_poly.type
_entity_poly.pdbx_seq_one_letter_code
_entity_poly.pdbx_strand_id
1 'polypeptide(L)'
;ATLLSFLIFNWYPAKIFPGNAFTYTVGAVIAVLAIFGNVEKLALLLFIPYYIDFLLPLRKRMNVEAYAKVNPDGSLELPYDGIYDVTHFSIWMLKKVKGRAHEGEVVATILMAELVLAVIGTILYL
;
A
#
# COMPACT_ATOMS: atom_id res chain seq x y z
N ALA A 1 -7.13 -8.30 16.40
CA ALA A 1 -8.38 -9.07 16.19
C ALA A 1 -9.32 -8.38 15.21
N THR A 2 -9.80 -7.16 15.47
CA THR A 2 -10.79 -6.46 14.63
C THR A 2 -10.34 -6.21 13.18
N LEU A 3 -9.08 -5.86 12.96
CA LEU A 3 -8.52 -5.64 11.61
C LEU A 3 -8.47 -6.93 10.77
N LEU A 4 -8.25 -8.08 11.40
CA LEU A 4 -8.26 -9.37 10.71
C LEU A 4 -9.67 -9.74 10.24
N SER A 5 -10.68 -9.49 11.08
CA SER A 5 -12.08 -9.68 10.68
C SER A 5 -12.47 -8.75 9.53
N PHE A 6 -12.05 -7.48 9.58
CA PHE A 6 -12.26 -6.54 8.48
C PHE A 6 -11.59 -7.03 7.18
N LEU A 7 -10.34 -7.49 7.27
CA LEU A 7 -9.57 -7.97 6.13
C LEU A 7 -10.26 -9.14 5.40
N ILE A 8 -10.94 -10.04 6.11
CA ILE A 8 -11.69 -11.15 5.48
C ILE A 8 -12.78 -10.64 4.52
N PHE A 9 -13.44 -9.54 4.86
CA PHE A 9 -14.49 -8.95 4.01
C PHE A 9 -13.96 -7.94 3.00
N ASN A 10 -12.77 -7.38 3.22
CA ASN A 10 -12.12 -6.45 2.32
C ASN A 10 -11.19 -7.15 1.31
N TRP A 11 -10.75 -8.38 1.57
CA TRP A 11 -9.92 -9.16 0.67
C TRP A 11 -10.60 -9.36 -0.69
N TYR A 12 -9.81 -9.37 -1.76
CA TYR A 12 -10.33 -9.48 -3.12
C TYR A 12 -11.20 -10.75 -3.31
N PRO A 13 -12.41 -10.64 -3.89
CA PRO A 13 -13.13 -9.41 -4.27
C PRO A 13 -13.76 -8.69 -3.06
N ALA A 14 -13.47 -7.40 -2.91
CA ALA A 14 -13.86 -6.61 -1.75
C ALA A 14 -15.38 -6.45 -1.61
N LYS A 15 -15.92 -6.76 -0.42
CA LYS A 15 -17.35 -6.58 -0.08
C LYS A 15 -17.61 -5.32 0.74
N ILE A 16 -16.61 -4.87 1.49
CA ILE A 16 -16.64 -3.66 2.29
C ILE A 16 -15.40 -2.82 2.01
N PHE A 17 -15.55 -1.49 2.04
CA PHE A 17 -14.45 -0.55 1.89
C PHE A 17 -14.14 0.13 3.24
N PRO A 18 -12.86 0.41 3.54
CA PRO A 18 -12.47 1.04 4.79
C PRO A 18 -12.94 2.50 4.89
N GLY A 19 -12.88 3.23 3.77
CA GLY A 19 -13.15 4.67 3.72
C GLY A 19 -12.17 5.51 4.56
N ASN A 20 -12.46 6.82 4.64
CA ASN A 20 -11.58 7.78 5.31
C ASN A 20 -11.57 7.62 6.84
N ALA A 21 -12.73 7.27 7.43
CA ALA A 21 -12.84 7.10 8.87
C ALA A 21 -11.89 6.01 9.39
N PHE A 22 -11.81 4.88 8.69
CA PHE A 22 -10.94 3.79 9.07
C PHE A 22 -9.47 4.15 8.90
N THR A 23 -9.08 4.69 7.74
CA THR A 23 -7.68 4.99 7.43
C THR A 23 -7.11 6.07 8.35
N TYR A 24 -7.86 7.14 8.63
CA TYR A 24 -7.44 8.17 9.58
C TYR A 24 -7.31 7.63 11.00
N THR A 25 -8.25 6.78 11.43
CA THR A 25 -8.19 6.17 12.77
C THR A 25 -6.97 5.26 12.92
N VAL A 26 -6.69 4.39 11.93
CA VAL A 26 -5.53 3.50 11.97
C VAL A 26 -4.22 4.30 12.00
N GLY A 27 -4.08 5.32 11.15
CA GLY A 27 -2.91 6.19 11.15
C GLY A 27 -2.71 6.91 12.49
N ALA A 28 -3.77 7.47 13.06
CA ALA A 28 -3.71 8.14 14.36
C ALA A 28 -3.31 7.19 15.49
N VAL A 29 -3.89 5.98 15.54
CA VAL A 29 -3.53 4.96 16.55
C VAL A 29 -2.06 4.57 16.43
N ILE A 30 -1.55 4.33 15.22
CA ILE A 30 -0.14 3.96 15.04
C ILE A 30 0.78 5.11 15.46
N ALA A 31 0.44 6.36 15.12
CA ALA A 31 1.22 7.53 15.53
C ALA A 31 1.27 7.69 17.06
N VAL A 32 0.13 7.54 17.74
CA VAL A 32 0.07 7.57 19.21
C VAL A 32 0.92 6.46 19.80
N LEU A 33 0.79 5.21 19.33
CA LEU A 33 1.59 4.09 19.80
C LEU A 33 3.09 4.30 19.58
N ALA A 34 3.49 4.88 18.45
CA ALA A 34 4.89 5.14 18.14
C ALA A 34 5.53 6.15 19.11
N ILE A 35 4.82 7.24 19.40
CA ILE A 35 5.30 8.31 20.29
C ILE A 35 5.32 7.85 21.75
N PHE A 36 4.23 7.24 22.23
CA PHE A 36 4.18 6.76 23.62
C PHE A 36 5.08 5.54 23.87
N GLY A 37 5.30 4.72 22.85
CA GLY A 37 6.19 3.56 22.91
C GLY A 37 7.66 3.90 22.72
N ASN A 38 8.02 5.14 22.36
CA ASN A 38 9.39 5.54 22.00
C ASN A 38 10.00 4.63 20.91
N VAL A 39 9.17 4.25 19.93
CA VAL A 39 9.51 3.39 18.78
C VAL A 39 9.34 4.14 17.46
N GLU A 40 9.55 5.45 17.46
CA GLU A 40 9.34 6.33 16.30
C GLU A 40 10.22 5.91 15.13
N LYS A 41 11.46 5.48 15.37
CA LYS A 41 12.36 5.03 14.30
C LYS A 41 11.82 3.81 13.55
N LEU A 42 11.23 2.86 14.28
CA LEU A 42 10.60 1.68 13.69
C LEU A 42 9.35 2.10 12.91
N ALA A 43 8.51 2.95 13.50
CA ALA A 43 7.32 3.46 12.82
C ALA A 43 7.67 4.21 11.52
N LEU A 44 8.68 5.08 11.53
CA LEU A 44 9.13 5.79 10.34
C LEU A 44 9.60 4.84 9.23
N LEU A 45 10.24 3.72 9.58
CA LEU A 45 10.67 2.71 8.60
C LEU A 45 9.47 1.99 7.98
N LEU A 46 8.48 1.60 8.80
CA LEU A 46 7.25 0.97 8.30
C LEU A 46 6.43 1.92 7.41
N PHE A 47 6.44 3.22 7.68
CA PHE A 47 5.69 4.20 6.89
C PHE A 47 6.36 4.57 5.54
N ILE A 48 7.50 3.97 5.18
CA ILE A 48 8.21 4.27 3.92
C ILE A 48 7.30 4.18 2.70
N PRO A 49 6.47 3.13 2.49
CA PRO A 49 5.60 3.06 1.31
C PRO A 49 4.56 4.19 1.30
N TYR A 50 4.03 4.57 2.45
CA TYR A 50 3.10 5.69 2.58
C TYR A 50 3.75 7.04 2.26
N TYR A 51 5.01 7.24 2.63
CA TYR A 51 5.77 8.43 2.21
C TYR A 51 6.01 8.44 0.70
N ILE A 52 6.31 7.29 0.11
CA ILE A 52 6.46 7.17 -1.36
C ILE A 52 5.14 7.52 -2.07
N ASP A 53 4.01 7.00 -1.57
CA ASP A 53 2.66 7.33 -2.08
C ASP A 53 2.33 8.81 -1.96
N PHE A 54 2.81 9.49 -0.93
CA PHE A 54 2.62 10.93 -0.78
C PHE A 54 3.55 11.73 -1.71
N LEU A 55 4.79 11.28 -1.91
CA LEU A 55 5.83 12.04 -2.63
C LEU A 55 5.78 11.88 -4.16
N LEU A 56 5.39 10.71 -4.67
CA LEU A 56 5.39 10.44 -6.11
C LEU A 56 4.38 11.30 -6.90
N PRO A 57 3.12 11.50 -6.46
CA PRO A 57 2.14 12.32 -7.18
C PRO A 57 2.47 13.83 -7.17
N LEU A 58 3.35 14.29 -6.28
CA LEU A 58 3.76 15.71 -6.21
C LEU A 58 4.36 16.20 -7.53
N ARG A 59 5.02 15.31 -8.30
CA ARG A 59 5.57 15.63 -9.64
C ARG A 59 4.50 16.09 -10.62
N LYS A 60 3.24 15.66 -10.42
CA LYS A 60 2.06 16.08 -11.18
C LYS A 60 1.12 16.96 -10.37
N ARG A 61 1.62 17.66 -9.34
CA ARG A 61 0.85 18.58 -8.49
C ARG A 61 -0.36 17.91 -7.84
N MET A 62 -0.24 16.64 -7.45
CA MET A 62 -1.33 15.85 -6.85
C MET A 62 -2.55 15.64 -7.75
N ASN A 63 -2.43 15.88 -9.06
CA ASN A 63 -3.51 15.70 -10.02
C ASN A 63 -3.49 14.29 -10.64
N VAL A 64 -3.18 13.29 -9.80
CA VAL A 64 -3.07 11.88 -10.20
C VAL A 64 -3.84 11.05 -9.19
N GLU A 65 -4.70 10.19 -9.70
CA GLU A 65 -5.46 9.25 -8.91
C GLU A 65 -4.80 7.88 -8.92
N ALA A 66 -4.78 7.20 -7.77
CA ALA A 66 -4.22 5.86 -7.60
C ALA A 66 -5.19 4.77 -8.10
N TYR A 67 -5.60 4.88 -9.37
CA TYR A 67 -6.47 3.90 -10.02
C TYR A 67 -5.68 3.07 -11.03
N ALA A 68 -6.16 1.86 -11.31
CA ALA A 68 -5.66 1.04 -12.40
C ALA A 68 -6.72 0.94 -13.50
N LYS A 69 -6.28 0.84 -14.76
CA LYS A 69 -7.19 0.55 -15.87
C LYS A 69 -7.42 -0.96 -15.92
N VAL A 70 -8.67 -1.39 -15.83
CA VAL A 70 -9.04 -2.80 -15.86
C VAL A 70 -9.31 -3.24 -17.30
N ASN A 71 -8.64 -4.30 -17.73
CA ASN A 71 -8.83 -4.91 -19.04
C ASN A 71 -9.97 -5.94 -19.03
N PRO A 72 -10.54 -6.30 -20.20
CA PRO A 72 -11.60 -7.30 -20.31
C PRO A 72 -11.23 -8.69 -19.78
N ASP A 73 -9.93 -9.01 -19.73
CA ASP A 73 -9.39 -10.26 -19.20
C ASP A 73 -9.19 -10.24 -17.67
N GLY A 74 -9.52 -9.13 -17.00
CA GLY A 74 -9.31 -8.94 -15.56
C GLY A 74 -7.88 -8.53 -15.18
N SER A 75 -7.00 -8.30 -16.17
CA SER A 75 -5.67 -7.75 -15.92
C SER A 75 -5.70 -6.23 -15.68
N LEU A 76 -4.68 -5.73 -15.01
CA LEU A 76 -4.51 -4.32 -14.67
C LEU A 76 -3.45 -3.64 -15.54
N GLU A 77 -3.76 -2.43 -15.97
CA GLU A 77 -2.88 -1.54 -16.72
C GLU A 77 -2.67 -0.21 -16.01
N LEU A 78 -1.52 0.40 -16.29
CA LEU A 78 -1.21 1.75 -15.85
C LEU A 78 -2.10 2.73 -16.62
N PRO A 79 -2.85 3.62 -15.94
CA PRO A 79 -3.65 4.65 -16.61
C PRO A 79 -2.82 5.84 -17.13
N TYR A 80 -1.59 6.00 -16.65
CA TYR A 80 -0.69 7.10 -17.01
C TYR A 80 0.67 6.57 -17.49
N ASP A 81 1.41 7.39 -18.24
CA ASP A 81 2.75 7.06 -18.76
C ASP A 81 3.86 6.96 -17.68
N GLY A 82 3.51 7.06 -16.40
CA GLY A 82 4.48 7.09 -15.30
C GLY A 82 3.99 6.42 -14.03
N ILE A 83 4.92 6.24 -13.10
CA ILE A 83 4.68 5.65 -11.78
C ILE A 83 4.46 6.79 -10.78
N TYR A 84 3.27 6.85 -10.21
CA TYR A 84 2.87 7.93 -9.30
C TYR A 84 2.46 7.47 -7.91
N ASP A 85 2.41 6.16 -7.67
CA ASP A 85 2.15 5.56 -6.37
C ASP A 85 2.71 4.13 -6.35
N VAL A 86 2.68 3.51 -5.19
CA VAL A 86 3.16 2.17 -4.90
C VAL A 86 2.30 1.12 -5.64
N THR A 87 1.04 1.40 -5.93
CA THR A 87 0.18 0.49 -6.73
C THR A 87 0.58 0.49 -8.20
N HIS A 88 0.83 1.66 -8.79
CA HIS A 88 1.40 1.79 -10.13
C HIS A 88 2.78 1.12 -10.22
N PHE A 89 3.63 1.30 -9.20
CA PHE A 89 4.92 0.63 -9.15
C PHE A 89 4.78 -0.89 -9.15
N SER A 90 3.85 -1.41 -8.36
CA SER A 90 3.57 -2.84 -8.25
C SER A 90 3.01 -3.43 -9.54
N ILE A 91 2.09 -2.74 -10.22
CA ILE A 91 1.56 -3.14 -11.54
C ILE A 91 2.69 -3.17 -12.57
N TRP A 92 3.52 -2.13 -12.62
CA TRP A 92 4.67 -2.06 -13.53
C TRP A 92 5.65 -3.22 -13.29
N MET A 93 6.00 -3.49 -12.03
CA MET A 93 6.89 -4.58 -11.65
C MET A 93 6.32 -5.94 -12.06
N LEU A 94 5.05 -6.21 -11.76
CA LEU A 94 4.38 -7.47 -12.10
C LEU A 94 4.30 -7.68 -13.61
N LYS A 95 3.95 -6.63 -14.38
CA LYS A 95 3.98 -6.70 -15.85
C LYS A 95 5.37 -6.99 -16.39
N LYS A 96 6.43 -6.45 -15.78
CA LYS A 96 7.81 -6.71 -16.21
C LYS A 96 8.27 -8.15 -15.95
N VAL A 97 7.78 -8.79 -14.87
CA VAL A 97 8.17 -10.16 -14.48
C VAL A 97 7.27 -11.23 -15.12
N LYS A 98 5.94 -11.02 -15.11
CA LYS A 98 4.93 -12.02 -15.55
C LYS A 98 4.20 -11.64 -16.84
N GLY A 99 4.35 -10.42 -17.36
CA GLY A 99 3.61 -9.91 -18.51
C GLY A 99 2.20 -9.39 -18.20
N ARG A 100 1.55 -9.88 -17.12
CA ARG A 100 0.23 -9.43 -16.66
C ARG A 100 0.24 -9.21 -15.15
N ALA A 101 -0.65 -8.33 -14.68
CA ALA A 101 -0.85 -8.04 -13.27
C ALA A 101 -2.34 -8.15 -12.93
N HIS A 102 -2.68 -8.85 -11.86
CA HIS A 102 -4.05 -8.90 -11.32
C HIS A 102 -4.11 -8.22 -9.96
N GLU A 103 -5.30 -7.76 -9.56
CA GLU A 103 -5.50 -7.00 -8.32
C GLU A 103 -4.95 -7.73 -7.07
N GLY A 104 -5.28 -9.01 -6.92
CA GLY A 104 -4.77 -9.81 -5.79
C GLY A 104 -3.24 -9.95 -5.78
N GLU A 105 -2.60 -10.01 -6.95
CA GLU A 105 -1.14 -10.10 -7.05
C GLU A 105 -0.47 -8.76 -6.71
N VAL A 106 -1.09 -7.65 -7.11
CA VAL A 106 -0.64 -6.30 -6.76
C VAL A 106 -0.68 -6.12 -5.25
N VAL A 107 -1.82 -6.44 -4.62
CA VAL A 107 -1.97 -6.36 -3.16
C VAL A 107 -0.96 -7.25 -2.45
N ALA A 108 -0.79 -8.50 -2.91
CA ALA A 108 0.19 -9.41 -2.35
C ALA A 108 1.63 -8.87 -2.47
N THR A 109 1.97 -8.23 -3.59
CA THR A 109 3.31 -7.64 -3.79
C THR A 109 3.58 -6.52 -2.79
N ILE A 110 2.59 -5.65 -2.55
CA ILE A 110 2.70 -4.57 -1.57
C ILE A 110 2.81 -5.13 -0.15
N LEU A 111 1.98 -6.11 0.22
CA LEU A 111 2.04 -6.77 1.53
C LEU A 111 3.37 -7.49 1.77
N MET A 112 3.94 -8.11 0.73
CA MET A 112 5.25 -8.75 0.82
C MET A 112 6.36 -7.72 1.02
N ALA A 113 6.30 -6.57 0.32
CA ALA A 113 7.26 -5.48 0.54
C ALA A 113 7.15 -4.93 1.98
N GLU A 114 5.93 -4.73 2.47
CA GLU A 114 5.67 -4.28 3.85
C GLU A 114 6.18 -5.29 4.88
N LEU A 115 5.96 -6.59 4.66
CA LEU A 115 6.46 -7.65 5.52
C LEU A 115 8.00 -7.64 5.58
N VAL A 116 8.67 -7.43 4.44
CA VAL A 116 10.14 -7.34 4.39
C VAL A 116 10.62 -6.13 5.20
N LEU A 117 9.99 -4.96 5.05
CA LEU A 117 10.30 -3.78 5.85
C LEU A 117 10.07 -4.03 7.34
N ALA A 118 9.00 -4.74 7.70
CA ALA A 118 8.70 -5.08 9.10
C ALA A 118 9.74 -6.04 9.70
N VAL A 119 10.17 -7.06 8.95
CA VAL A 119 11.24 -7.97 9.40
C VAL A 119 12.55 -7.21 9.57
N ILE A 120 12.94 -6.39 8.60
CA ILE A 120 14.16 -5.56 8.68
C ILE A 120 14.08 -4.61 9.87
N GLY A 121 12.96 -3.90 10.04
CA GLY A 121 12.73 -2.98 11.14
C GLY A 121 12.83 -3.67 12.50
N THR A 122 12.26 -4.87 12.62
CA THR A 122 12.35 -5.66 13.86
C THR A 122 13.78 -6.06 14.15
N ILE A 123 14.55 -6.55 13.16
CA ILE A 123 15.96 -6.95 13.35
C ILE A 123 16.85 -5.76 13.74
N LEU A 124 16.56 -4.56 13.23
CA LEU A 124 17.38 -3.37 13.47
C LEU A 124 17.05 -2.65 14.79
N TYR A 125 15.81 -2.70 15.24
CA TYR A 125 15.31 -1.86 16.35
C TYR A 125 14.77 -2.66 17.54
N LEU A 126 14.70 -3.99 17.46
CA LEU A 126 14.30 -4.90 18.53
C LEU A 126 15.42 -5.89 18.85
#